data_AF-A0A816PIP3-F1
#
_entry.id   AF-A0A816PIP3-F1
#
_cell.length_a   1.000
_cell.length_b   1.000
_cell.length_c   1.000
_cell.angle_alpha   90.00
_cell.angle_beta   90.00
_cell.angle_gamma   90.00
#
_symmetry.space_group_name_H-M   'P 1'
#
loop_
_entity.id
_entity.type
_entity.pdbx_description
1 polymer ?
#
loop_
_entity_poly.entity_id
_entity_poly.type
_entity_poly.pdbx_seq_one_letter_code
_entity_poly.pdbx_strand_id
1 'polypeptide(L)'
;MLAVYNSLSEEGKKDFETAYSASFYPCMEILYECYEDVAAGSEIRSVVLAGRRFYDKEGLPAFPMGKIDQTRMWKVGERVRKSRPAGDLGPLYPFTAGVYVALMMAQIEILRKKGHSYSEIINESVIESVDSLNPFMHARGVSFMVDNCSTTARLGSRKWAPRFDYNLTQQALVAVDSGAPINKDLISNFFADPVHGAIEVCAQLRPTVDISVPEDADFVRPELRQSS
;
A
#
# COMPACT_ATOMS: atom_id res chain seq x y z
N MET A 1 10.08 3.65 -10.37
CA MET A 1 9.34 2.42 -10.77
C MET A 1 9.96 1.73 -11.99
N LEU A 2 10.39 2.46 -13.02
CA LEU A 2 11.08 1.89 -14.19
C LEU A 2 12.28 1.00 -13.83
N ALA A 3 13.10 1.41 -12.86
CA ALA A 3 14.24 0.61 -12.39
C ALA A 3 13.83 -0.78 -11.85
N VAL A 4 12.66 -0.90 -11.22
CA VAL A 4 12.13 -2.20 -10.77
C VAL A 4 11.86 -3.08 -11.97
N TYR A 5 11.09 -2.59 -12.95
CA TYR A 5 10.79 -3.34 -14.17
C TYR A 5 12.06 -3.73 -14.95
N ASN A 6 13.00 -2.80 -15.11
CA ASN A 6 14.24 -3.03 -15.86
C ASN A 6 15.19 -4.03 -15.17
N SER A 7 15.04 -4.23 -13.86
CA SER A 7 15.83 -5.21 -13.09
C SER A 7 15.31 -6.65 -13.22
N LEU A 8 14.12 -6.84 -13.78
CA LEU A 8 13.53 -8.16 -13.99
C LEU A 8 14.14 -8.86 -15.21
N SER A 9 14.12 -10.20 -15.20
CA SER A 9 14.42 -10.99 -16.41
C SER A 9 13.35 -10.78 -17.49
N GLU A 10 13.63 -11.21 -18.71
CA GLU A 10 12.66 -11.11 -19.82
C GLU A 10 11.36 -11.88 -19.55
N GLU A 11 11.44 -13.05 -18.88
CA GLU A 11 10.27 -13.76 -18.39
C GLU A 11 9.56 -12.99 -17.27
N GLY A 12 10.32 -12.43 -16.32
CA GLY A 12 9.76 -11.65 -15.22
C GLY A 12 9.05 -10.38 -15.70
N LYS A 13 9.53 -9.74 -16.77
CA LYS A 13 8.86 -8.59 -17.40
C LYS A 13 7.47 -8.98 -17.94
N LYS A 14 7.31 -10.18 -18.51
CA LYS A 14 6.01 -10.68 -18.99
C LYS A 14 5.05 -10.91 -17.82
N ASP A 15 5.53 -11.47 -16.71
CA ASP A 15 4.74 -11.67 -15.50
C ASP A 15 4.32 -10.33 -14.88
N PHE A 16 5.24 -9.35 -14.86
CA PHE A 16 4.96 -8.00 -14.42
C PHE A 16 3.87 -7.35 -15.28
N GLU A 17 4.00 -7.40 -16.61
CA GLU A 17 3.04 -6.78 -17.53
C GLU A 17 1.65 -7.43 -17.43
N THR A 18 1.61 -8.76 -17.27
CA THR A 18 0.39 -9.52 -17.03
C THR A 18 -0.32 -9.02 -15.76
N ALA A 19 0.40 -9.00 -14.64
CA ALA A 19 -0.12 -8.53 -13.36
C ALA A 19 -0.53 -7.05 -13.40
N TYR A 20 0.32 -6.20 -13.99
CA TYR A 20 0.09 -4.76 -14.06
C TYR A 20 -1.16 -4.45 -14.88
N SER A 21 -1.25 -5.03 -16.08
CA SER A 21 -2.39 -4.85 -16.99
C SER A 21 -3.70 -5.31 -16.37
N ALA A 22 -3.69 -6.44 -15.65
CA ALA A 22 -4.89 -6.97 -15.01
C ALA A 22 -5.31 -6.19 -13.76
N SER A 23 -4.36 -5.58 -13.04
CA SER A 23 -4.62 -4.97 -11.73
C SER A 23 -4.88 -3.47 -11.77
N PHE A 24 -4.39 -2.75 -12.79
CA PHE A 24 -4.46 -1.28 -12.83
C PHE A 24 -5.87 -0.73 -12.67
N TYR A 25 -6.84 -1.20 -13.47
CA TYR A 25 -8.21 -0.69 -13.40
C TYR A 25 -8.99 -1.18 -12.18
N PRO A 26 -8.92 -2.46 -11.76
CA PRO A 26 -9.53 -2.88 -10.49
C PRO A 26 -9.01 -2.11 -9.26
N CYS A 27 -7.72 -1.76 -9.25
CA CYS A 27 -7.16 -0.88 -8.23
C CYS A 27 -7.70 0.55 -8.35
N MET A 28 -7.73 1.10 -9.56
CA MET A 28 -8.26 2.44 -9.84
C MET A 28 -9.72 2.59 -9.42
N GLU A 29 -10.55 1.56 -9.62
CA GLU A 29 -11.96 1.56 -9.21
C GLU A 29 -12.12 1.86 -7.71
N ILE A 30 -11.41 1.11 -6.86
CA ILE A 30 -11.49 1.28 -5.40
C ILE A 30 -10.84 2.59 -4.95
N LEU A 31 -9.73 2.99 -5.57
CA LEU A 31 -9.09 4.28 -5.31
C LEU A 31 -10.02 5.44 -5.67
N TYR A 32 -10.73 5.33 -6.78
CA TYR A 32 -11.63 6.36 -7.27
C TYR A 32 -12.82 6.52 -6.32
N GLU A 33 -13.46 5.41 -5.93
CA GLU A 33 -14.52 5.39 -4.92
C GLU A 33 -14.05 6.04 -3.62
N CYS A 34 -12.89 5.62 -3.09
CA CYS A 34 -12.32 6.14 -1.86
C CYS A 34 -12.08 7.65 -1.92
N TYR A 35 -11.50 8.15 -3.03
CA TYR A 35 -11.25 9.58 -3.20
C TYR A 35 -12.55 10.39 -3.16
N GLU A 36 -13.59 9.96 -3.89
CA GLU A 36 -14.86 10.69 -3.93
C GLU A 36 -15.59 10.68 -2.59
N ASP A 37 -15.53 9.57 -1.85
CA ASP A 37 -16.05 9.47 -0.48
C ASP A 37 -15.35 10.45 0.48
N VAL A 38 -14.03 10.63 0.33
CA VAL A 38 -13.25 11.59 1.12
C VAL A 38 -13.62 13.02 0.72
N ALA A 39 -13.61 13.34 -0.57
CA ALA A 39 -13.90 14.68 -1.08
C ALA A 39 -15.34 15.14 -0.77
N ALA A 40 -16.30 14.20 -0.77
CA ALA A 40 -17.69 14.47 -0.39
C ALA A 40 -17.90 14.62 1.13
N GLY A 41 -16.88 14.35 1.95
CA GLY A 41 -16.96 14.37 3.42
C GLY A 41 -17.63 13.15 4.05
N SER A 42 -18.05 12.17 3.25
CA SER A 42 -18.62 10.89 3.70
C SER A 42 -17.62 10.14 4.58
N GLU A 43 -16.36 10.04 4.14
CA GLU A 43 -15.33 9.32 4.90
C GLU A 43 -14.98 10.03 6.20
N ILE A 44 -14.92 11.37 6.18
CA ILE A 44 -14.69 12.19 7.38
C ILE A 44 -15.80 11.93 8.41
N ARG A 45 -17.07 11.95 7.97
CA ARG A 45 -18.21 11.65 8.83
C ARG A 45 -18.15 10.22 9.38
N SER A 46 -17.79 9.26 8.54
CA SER A 46 -17.62 7.85 8.95
C SER A 46 -16.62 7.72 10.10
N VAL A 47 -15.46 8.37 9.99
CA VAL A 47 -14.42 8.37 11.04
C VAL A 47 -14.90 9.03 12.33
N VAL A 48 -15.58 10.18 12.25
CA VAL A 48 -16.17 10.85 13.43
C VAL A 48 -17.13 9.91 14.17
N LEU A 49 -18.00 9.22 13.44
CA LEU A 49 -18.95 8.29 14.04
C LEU A 49 -18.26 7.03 14.57
N ALA A 50 -17.19 6.55 13.92
CA ALA A 50 -16.39 5.43 14.41
C ALA A 50 -15.73 5.75 15.75
N GLY A 51 -15.15 6.94 15.91
CA GLY A 51 -14.56 7.37 17.19
C GLY A 51 -15.56 7.39 18.34
N ARG A 52 -16.81 7.77 18.08
CA ARG A 52 -17.89 7.71 19.08
C ARG A 52 -18.26 6.28 19.46
N ARG A 53 -18.10 5.31 18.56
CA ARG A 53 -18.37 3.88 18.82
C ARG A 53 -17.27 3.19 19.63
N PHE A 54 -16.18 3.88 19.97
CA PHE A 54 -15.17 3.36 20.91
C PHE A 54 -15.63 3.36 22.37
N TYR A 55 -16.82 3.91 22.65
CA TYR A 55 -17.40 3.99 24.00
C TYR A 55 -18.84 3.50 23.97
N ASP A 56 -19.32 3.00 25.11
CA ASP A 56 -20.72 2.59 25.30
C ASP A 56 -21.64 3.80 25.07
N LYS A 57 -22.68 3.63 24.26
CA LYS A 57 -23.72 4.66 24.03
C LYS A 57 -24.99 4.02 23.50
N GLU A 58 -26.13 4.66 23.72
CA GLU A 58 -27.43 4.22 23.18
C GLU A 58 -27.80 2.76 23.55
N GLY A 59 -27.30 2.26 24.69
CA GLY A 59 -27.51 0.87 25.12
C GLY A 59 -26.69 -0.17 24.34
N LEU A 60 -25.72 0.26 23.53
CA LEU A 60 -24.81 -0.60 22.76
C LEU A 60 -23.38 -0.55 23.34
N PRO A 61 -22.63 -1.66 23.23
CA PRO A 61 -21.27 -1.74 23.77
C PRO A 61 -20.26 -0.93 22.95
N ALA A 62 -19.11 -0.67 23.56
CA ALA A 62 -17.92 -0.11 22.93
C ALA A 62 -17.25 -1.09 21.95
N PHE A 63 -16.74 -0.55 20.85
CA PHE A 63 -16.04 -1.31 19.81
C PHE A 63 -14.66 -0.69 19.51
N PRO A 64 -13.67 -0.80 20.43
CA PRO A 64 -12.29 -0.42 20.11
C PRO A 64 -11.74 -1.28 18.96
N MET A 65 -10.78 -0.74 18.21
CA MET A 65 -10.19 -1.46 17.07
C MET A 65 -9.50 -2.76 17.51
N GLY A 66 -9.82 -3.87 16.83
CA GLY A 66 -9.15 -5.15 17.00
C GLY A 66 -7.78 -5.23 16.32
N LYS A 67 -7.07 -6.34 16.59
CA LYS A 67 -5.78 -6.68 15.96
C LYS A 67 -5.99 -7.19 14.53
N ILE A 68 -5.12 -6.79 13.61
CA ILE A 68 -5.20 -7.16 12.19
C ILE A 68 -4.11 -8.14 11.73
N ASP A 69 -3.22 -8.53 12.64
CA ASP A 69 -2.03 -9.35 12.39
C ASP A 69 -2.06 -10.73 13.06
N GLN A 70 -3.24 -11.19 13.49
CA GLN A 70 -3.37 -12.50 14.15
C GLN A 70 -3.80 -13.63 13.21
N THR A 71 -4.04 -13.34 11.93
CA THR A 71 -4.46 -14.32 10.93
C THR A 71 -3.25 -15.08 10.33
N ARG A 72 -3.56 -16.12 9.52
CA ARG A 72 -2.60 -17.11 9.01
C ARG A 72 -1.30 -16.51 8.48
N MET A 73 -1.37 -15.57 7.54
CA MET A 73 -0.17 -15.06 6.86
C MET A 73 0.76 -14.27 7.79
N TRP A 74 0.20 -13.61 8.80
CA TRP A 74 0.98 -12.81 9.75
C TRP A 74 1.73 -13.71 10.75
N LYS A 75 1.13 -14.84 11.15
CA LYS A 75 1.80 -15.90 11.91
C LYS A 75 2.87 -16.65 11.11
N VAL A 76 2.72 -16.75 9.80
CA VAL A 76 3.81 -17.17 8.91
C VAL A 76 4.91 -16.11 8.89
N GLY A 77 4.56 -14.83 8.76
CA GLY A 77 5.51 -13.71 8.75
C GLY A 77 6.37 -13.62 10.02
N GLU A 78 5.81 -13.86 11.20
CA GLU A 78 6.58 -13.97 12.46
C GLU A 78 7.67 -15.04 12.36
N ARG A 79 7.35 -16.23 11.81
CA ARG A 79 8.31 -17.32 11.64
C ARG A 79 9.38 -16.99 10.61
N VAL A 80 9.01 -16.38 9.48
CA VAL A 80 9.95 -15.93 8.44
C VAL A 80 10.95 -14.93 9.03
N ARG A 81 10.48 -13.92 9.77
CA ARG A 81 11.34 -12.89 10.36
C ARG A 81 12.29 -13.46 11.42
N LYS A 82 11.83 -14.42 12.23
CA LYS A 82 12.67 -15.06 13.25
C LYS A 82 13.93 -15.74 12.69
N SER A 83 13.87 -16.23 11.45
CA SER A 83 15.01 -16.83 10.75
C SER A 83 15.68 -15.90 9.73
N ARG A 84 15.21 -14.67 9.58
CA ARG A 84 15.68 -13.74 8.55
C ARG A 84 17.03 -13.14 8.97
N PRO A 85 18.07 -13.18 8.11
CA PRO A 85 19.32 -12.51 8.42
C PRO A 85 19.16 -10.97 8.44
N ALA A 86 20.01 -10.29 9.20
CA ALA A 86 20.04 -8.83 9.19
C ALA A 86 20.41 -8.31 7.78
N GLY A 87 19.72 -7.26 7.33
CA GLY A 87 19.94 -6.68 5.99
C GLY A 87 19.30 -7.44 4.82
N ASP A 88 18.52 -8.49 5.08
CA ASP A 88 17.74 -9.18 4.05
C ASP A 88 16.73 -8.23 3.39
N LEU A 89 16.73 -8.16 2.05
CA LEU A 89 15.85 -7.30 1.25
C LEU A 89 14.62 -8.04 0.71
N GLY A 90 14.53 -9.35 0.94
CA GLY A 90 13.54 -10.22 0.33
C GLY A 90 13.74 -10.47 -1.17
N PRO A 91 12.96 -11.38 -1.77
CA PRO A 91 13.00 -11.63 -3.20
C PRO A 91 12.19 -10.58 -3.97
N LEU A 92 12.66 -10.24 -5.18
CA LEU A 92 11.87 -9.46 -6.15
C LEU A 92 10.99 -10.40 -6.98
N TYR A 93 9.74 -10.60 -6.56
CA TYR A 93 8.78 -11.45 -7.28
C TYR A 93 8.06 -10.64 -8.38
N PRO A 94 8.20 -10.99 -9.68
CA PRO A 94 7.75 -10.13 -10.77
C PRO A 94 6.24 -9.85 -10.78
N PHE A 95 5.42 -10.86 -10.52
CA PHE A 95 3.97 -10.72 -10.46
C PHE A 95 3.54 -9.76 -9.35
N THR A 96 4.11 -9.90 -8.15
CA THR A 96 3.86 -8.99 -7.01
C THR A 96 4.28 -7.57 -7.34
N ALA A 97 5.43 -7.38 -7.99
CA ALA A 97 5.88 -6.07 -8.45
C ALA A 97 4.88 -5.45 -9.43
N GLY A 98 4.33 -6.23 -10.37
CA GLY A 98 3.32 -5.77 -11.31
C GLY A 98 2.04 -5.28 -10.63
N VAL A 99 1.50 -6.05 -9.68
CA VAL A 99 0.30 -5.64 -8.91
C VAL A 99 0.56 -4.37 -8.11
N TYR A 100 1.68 -4.33 -7.37
CA TYR A 100 1.99 -3.20 -6.48
C TYR A 100 2.27 -1.90 -7.25
N VAL A 101 3.02 -1.99 -8.37
CA VAL A 101 3.28 -0.84 -9.23
C VAL A 101 2.02 -0.38 -9.97
N ALA A 102 1.14 -1.30 -10.37
CA ALA A 102 -0.16 -0.92 -10.94
C ALA A 102 -1.03 -0.13 -9.97
N LEU A 103 -1.08 -0.52 -8.69
CA LEU A 103 -1.77 0.24 -7.66
C LEU A 103 -1.16 1.64 -7.46
N MET A 104 0.17 1.75 -7.37
CA MET A 104 0.86 3.05 -7.24
C MET A 104 0.55 3.97 -8.43
N MET A 105 0.65 3.46 -9.65
CA MET A 105 0.36 4.23 -10.87
C MET A 105 -1.12 4.61 -10.98
N ALA A 106 -2.04 3.74 -10.56
CA ALA A 106 -3.46 4.05 -10.50
C ALA A 106 -3.76 5.18 -9.51
N GLN A 107 -3.11 5.19 -8.33
CA GLN A 107 -3.28 6.27 -7.34
C GLN A 107 -2.72 7.59 -7.86
N ILE A 108 -1.55 7.57 -8.49
CA ILE A 108 -0.95 8.74 -9.15
C ILE A 108 -1.93 9.33 -10.17
N GLU A 109 -2.54 8.49 -11.01
CA GLU A 109 -3.48 8.95 -12.03
C GLU A 109 -4.75 9.56 -11.44
N ILE A 110 -5.33 8.94 -10.39
CA ILE A 110 -6.49 9.50 -9.69
C ILE A 110 -6.17 10.89 -9.13
N LEU A 111 -5.08 11.03 -8.37
CA LEU A 111 -4.72 12.31 -7.77
C LEU A 111 -4.37 13.37 -8.85
N ARG A 112 -3.69 12.97 -9.92
CA ARG A 112 -3.40 13.83 -11.08
C ARG A 112 -4.69 14.34 -11.72
N LYS A 113 -5.67 13.47 -11.97
CA LYS A 113 -6.97 13.84 -12.56
C LYS A 113 -7.85 14.65 -11.61
N LYS A 114 -7.65 14.50 -10.31
CA LYS A 114 -8.33 15.30 -9.28
C LYS A 114 -7.62 16.62 -8.95
N GLY A 115 -6.54 16.95 -9.66
CA GLY A 115 -5.93 18.29 -9.64
C GLY A 115 -4.87 18.50 -8.57
N HIS A 116 -4.31 17.43 -8.01
CA HIS A 116 -3.21 17.52 -7.04
C HIS A 116 -1.87 17.88 -7.69
N SER A 117 -1.00 18.52 -6.91
CA SER A 117 0.37 18.86 -7.34
C SER A 117 1.27 17.63 -7.40
N TYR A 118 2.29 17.62 -8.27
CA TYR A 118 3.22 16.49 -8.36
C TYR A 118 3.95 16.21 -7.04
N SER A 119 4.35 17.24 -6.29
CA SER A 119 5.00 17.05 -4.99
C SER A 119 4.09 16.32 -4.00
N GLU A 120 2.80 16.65 -3.97
CA GLU A 120 1.84 15.97 -3.11
C GLU A 120 1.60 14.53 -3.59
N ILE A 121 1.33 14.34 -4.89
CA ILE A 121 1.13 13.02 -5.49
C ILE A 121 2.31 12.08 -5.22
N ILE A 122 3.54 12.55 -5.43
CA ILE A 122 4.74 11.73 -5.27
C ILE A 122 5.00 11.41 -3.80
N ASN A 123 4.76 12.35 -2.89
CA ASN A 123 4.90 12.05 -1.46
C ASN A 123 3.87 11.01 -1.00
N GLU A 124 2.60 11.22 -1.34
CA GLU A 124 1.47 10.38 -0.88
C GLU A 124 1.39 9.01 -1.58
N SER A 125 1.89 8.88 -2.82
CA SER A 125 1.78 7.64 -3.61
C SER A 125 3.10 6.89 -3.79
N VAL A 126 4.23 7.48 -3.41
CA VAL A 126 5.56 6.86 -3.61
C VAL A 126 6.42 7.01 -2.35
N ILE A 127 6.86 8.23 -2.03
CA ILE A 127 7.92 8.47 -1.03
C ILE A 127 7.49 8.00 0.36
N GLU A 128 6.31 8.40 0.83
CA GLU A 128 5.85 8.01 2.16
C GLU A 128 5.73 6.48 2.28
N SER A 129 5.28 5.81 1.22
CA SER A 129 5.20 4.36 1.23
C SER A 129 6.58 3.71 1.36
N VAL A 130 7.56 4.09 0.53
CA VAL A 130 8.85 3.38 0.47
C VAL A 130 9.88 3.85 1.49
N ASP A 131 9.88 5.13 1.86
CA ASP A 131 10.89 5.72 2.75
C ASP A 131 10.40 5.81 4.22
N SER A 132 9.08 5.69 4.48
CA SER A 132 8.52 5.79 5.84
C SER A 132 7.76 4.54 6.27
N LEU A 133 6.72 4.12 5.54
CA LEU A 133 5.75 3.13 6.01
C LEU A 133 6.21 1.67 5.83
N ASN A 134 6.64 1.30 4.62
CA ASN A 134 7.06 -0.07 4.30
C ASN A 134 8.19 -0.61 5.20
N PRO A 135 9.19 0.20 5.64
CA PRO A 135 10.18 -0.23 6.63
C PRO A 135 9.58 -0.81 7.91
N PHE A 136 8.48 -0.24 8.43
CA PHE A 136 7.79 -0.78 9.61
C PHE A 136 7.12 -2.14 9.30
N MET A 137 6.51 -2.28 8.11
CA MET A 137 5.93 -3.57 7.71
C MET A 137 7.02 -4.64 7.55
N HIS A 138 8.17 -4.27 7.00
CA HIS A 138 9.32 -5.17 6.89
C HIS A 138 9.87 -5.57 8.26
N ALA A 139 9.93 -4.63 9.21
CA ALA A 139 10.39 -4.88 10.57
C ALA A 139 9.49 -5.90 11.30
N ARG A 140 8.16 -5.67 11.34
CA ARG A 140 7.26 -6.44 12.22
C ARG A 140 5.87 -6.77 11.66
N GLY A 141 5.67 -6.65 10.36
CA GLY A 141 4.39 -6.97 9.69
C GLY A 141 3.38 -5.82 9.73
N VAL A 142 2.19 -6.05 9.17
CA VAL A 142 1.23 -4.97 8.84
C VAL A 142 0.78 -4.15 10.04
N SER A 143 0.57 -4.77 11.21
CA SER A 143 0.13 -4.05 12.40
C SER A 143 1.16 -3.01 12.83
N PHE A 144 2.45 -3.32 12.71
CA PHE A 144 3.52 -2.39 13.09
C PHE A 144 3.60 -1.18 12.17
N MET A 145 3.19 -1.30 10.90
CA MET A 145 3.01 -0.16 10.01
C MET A 145 1.69 0.57 10.33
N VAL A 146 0.56 -0.12 10.22
CA VAL A 146 -0.78 0.49 10.27
C VAL A 146 -1.09 1.08 11.64
N ASP A 147 -0.83 0.35 12.72
CA ASP A 147 -1.23 0.78 14.06
C ASP A 147 -0.30 1.84 14.66
N ASN A 148 0.89 2.08 14.08
CA ASN A 148 1.70 3.25 14.40
C ASN A 148 1.15 4.55 13.79
N CYS A 149 0.34 4.47 12.75
CA CYS A 149 -0.30 5.66 12.15
C CYS A 149 -1.43 6.25 13.04
N SER A 150 -2.07 7.31 12.56
CA SER A 150 -3.18 7.97 13.26
C SER A 150 -4.44 7.08 13.36
N THR A 151 -5.37 7.41 14.26
CA THR A 151 -6.66 6.71 14.36
C THR A 151 -7.44 6.73 13.03
N THR A 152 -7.40 7.85 12.30
CA THR A 152 -8.02 7.98 10.96
C THR A 152 -7.42 6.98 9.98
N ALA A 153 -6.09 6.88 9.90
CA ALA A 153 -5.40 5.94 9.02
C ALA A 153 -5.66 4.48 9.40
N ARG A 154 -5.69 4.18 10.71
CA ARG A 154 -5.98 2.83 11.24
C ARG A 154 -7.40 2.36 10.89
N LEU A 155 -8.38 3.26 10.99
CA LEU A 155 -9.76 3.01 10.59
C LEU A 155 -9.89 2.86 9.07
N GLY A 156 -9.25 3.76 8.31
CA GLY A 156 -9.24 3.73 6.84
C GLY A 156 -8.64 2.43 6.31
N SER A 157 -7.48 2.02 6.81
CA SER A 157 -6.85 0.73 6.44
C SER A 157 -7.78 -0.45 6.69
N ARG A 158 -8.46 -0.50 7.85
CA ARG A 158 -9.41 -1.57 8.20
C ARG A 158 -10.68 -1.56 7.35
N LYS A 159 -11.14 -0.38 6.89
CA LYS A 159 -12.31 -0.25 6.01
C LYS A 159 -11.98 -0.64 4.56
N TRP A 160 -10.84 -0.15 4.04
CA TRP A 160 -10.55 -0.19 2.60
C TRP A 160 -9.66 -1.36 2.18
N ALA A 161 -8.78 -1.89 3.03
CA ALA A 161 -7.93 -3.04 2.65
C ALA A 161 -8.74 -4.27 2.16
N PRO A 162 -9.87 -4.65 2.79
CA PRO A 162 -10.71 -5.74 2.27
C PRO A 162 -11.29 -5.45 0.88
N ARG A 163 -11.52 -4.18 0.51
CA ARG A 163 -12.06 -3.81 -0.80
C ARG A 163 -11.05 -4.09 -1.91
N PHE A 164 -9.77 -3.76 -1.69
CA PHE A 164 -8.69 -4.08 -2.62
C PHE A 164 -8.47 -5.59 -2.76
N ASP A 165 -8.45 -6.33 -1.65
CA ASP A 165 -8.33 -7.80 -1.66
C ASP A 165 -9.44 -8.44 -2.51
N TYR A 166 -10.69 -8.09 -2.23
CA TYR A 166 -11.83 -8.63 -2.97
C TYR A 166 -11.77 -8.24 -4.45
N ASN A 167 -11.47 -6.98 -4.78
CA ASN A 167 -11.51 -6.55 -6.17
C ASN A 167 -10.37 -7.15 -7.01
N LEU A 168 -9.18 -7.28 -6.43
CA LEU A 168 -8.08 -8.01 -7.06
C LEU A 168 -8.45 -9.47 -7.28
N THR A 169 -9.02 -10.13 -6.28
CA THR A 169 -9.40 -11.55 -6.38
C THR A 169 -10.51 -11.79 -7.40
N GLN A 170 -11.53 -10.92 -7.43
CA GLN A 170 -12.71 -11.09 -8.27
C GLN A 170 -12.48 -10.69 -9.73
N GLN A 171 -11.63 -9.69 -9.97
CA GLN A 171 -11.44 -9.13 -11.31
C GLN A 171 -10.03 -9.39 -11.83
N ALA A 172 -8.99 -8.90 -11.14
CA ALA A 172 -7.62 -8.94 -11.65
C ALA A 172 -7.10 -10.38 -11.78
N LEU A 173 -7.20 -11.18 -10.72
CA LEU A 173 -6.73 -12.57 -10.74
C LEU A 173 -7.56 -13.44 -11.71
N VAL A 174 -8.87 -13.20 -11.80
CA VAL A 174 -9.72 -13.87 -12.79
C VAL A 174 -9.29 -13.53 -14.23
N ALA A 175 -8.96 -12.26 -14.50
CA ALA A 175 -8.45 -11.86 -15.80
C ALA A 175 -7.14 -12.56 -16.14
N VAL A 176 -6.20 -12.67 -15.18
CA VAL A 176 -4.95 -13.41 -15.34
C VAL A 176 -5.22 -14.89 -15.63
N ASP A 177 -6.04 -15.56 -14.81
CA ASP A 177 -6.35 -16.98 -14.96
C ASP A 177 -7.06 -17.30 -16.28
N SER A 178 -7.87 -16.36 -16.79
CA SER A 178 -8.54 -16.47 -18.08
C SER A 178 -7.64 -16.21 -19.29
N GLY A 179 -6.38 -15.82 -19.07
CA GLY A 179 -5.45 -15.46 -20.14
C GLY A 179 -5.84 -14.17 -20.87
N ALA A 180 -6.42 -13.19 -20.14
CA ALA A 180 -6.81 -11.92 -20.73
C ALA A 180 -5.61 -11.25 -21.43
N PRO A 181 -5.82 -10.63 -22.61
CA PRO A 181 -4.72 -10.01 -23.36
C PRO A 181 -4.15 -8.82 -22.59
N ILE A 182 -2.82 -8.67 -22.64
CA ILE A 182 -2.12 -7.52 -22.08
C ILE A 182 -2.56 -6.25 -22.80
N ASN A 183 -3.00 -5.25 -22.03
CA ASN A 183 -3.33 -3.93 -22.53
C ASN A 183 -2.05 -3.15 -22.86
N LYS A 184 -1.67 -3.16 -24.14
CA LYS A 184 -0.44 -2.52 -24.62
C LYS A 184 -0.41 -1.02 -24.39
N ASP A 185 -1.57 -0.36 -24.39
CA ASP A 185 -1.65 1.09 -24.14
C ASP A 185 -1.34 1.39 -22.68
N LEU A 186 -1.85 0.59 -21.73
CA LEU A 186 -1.49 0.72 -20.31
C LEU A 186 0.02 0.55 -20.08
N ILE A 187 0.63 -0.45 -20.73
CA ILE A 187 2.06 -0.71 -20.61
C ILE A 187 2.87 0.42 -21.24
N SER A 188 2.50 0.88 -22.44
CA SER A 188 3.15 2.01 -23.10
C SER A 188 3.04 3.29 -22.28
N ASN A 189 1.86 3.57 -21.71
CA ASN A 189 1.62 4.72 -20.85
C ASN A 189 2.43 4.64 -19.56
N PHE A 190 2.58 3.44 -18.97
CA PHE A 190 3.47 3.25 -17.82
C PHE A 190 4.91 3.67 -18.16
N PHE A 191 5.46 3.24 -19.31
CA PHE A 191 6.82 3.62 -19.69
C PHE A 191 6.99 5.10 -20.00
N ALA A 192 5.97 5.70 -20.62
CA ALA A 192 5.99 7.10 -21.03
C ALA A 192 5.54 8.08 -19.93
N ASP A 193 5.11 7.60 -18.75
CA ASP A 193 4.51 8.48 -17.75
C ASP A 193 5.55 9.50 -17.22
N PRO A 194 5.26 10.82 -17.31
CA PRO A 194 6.19 11.86 -16.85
C PRO A 194 6.44 11.81 -15.34
N VAL A 195 5.64 11.08 -14.55
CA VAL A 195 5.84 10.93 -13.11
C VAL A 195 7.21 10.33 -12.78
N HIS A 196 7.78 9.46 -13.63
CA HIS A 196 9.08 8.85 -13.35
C HIS A 196 10.19 9.89 -13.25
N GLY A 197 10.25 10.84 -14.19
CA GLY A 197 11.21 11.95 -14.13
C GLY A 197 10.93 12.91 -12.98
N ALA A 198 9.66 13.16 -12.66
CA ALA A 198 9.30 13.98 -11.50
C ALA A 198 9.73 13.32 -10.16
N ILE A 199 9.62 11.99 -10.04
CA ILE A 199 10.12 11.24 -8.89
C ILE A 199 11.63 11.39 -8.77
N GLU A 200 12.39 11.34 -9.88
CA GLU A 200 13.84 11.55 -9.86
C GLU A 200 14.21 12.94 -9.32
N VAL A 201 13.47 13.99 -9.68
CA VAL A 201 13.67 15.34 -9.13
C VAL A 201 13.35 15.38 -7.64
N CYS A 202 12.22 14.82 -7.21
CA CYS A 202 11.87 14.75 -5.77
C CYS A 202 12.89 13.94 -4.97
N ALA A 203 13.43 12.85 -5.54
CA ALA A 203 14.43 12.00 -4.91
C ALA A 203 15.78 12.70 -4.70
N GLN A 204 16.07 13.83 -5.35
CA GLN A 204 17.25 14.64 -5.06
C GLN A 204 17.11 15.44 -3.77
N LEU A 205 15.88 15.58 -3.25
CA LEU A 205 15.56 16.38 -2.07
C LEU A 205 15.34 15.54 -0.80
N ARG A 206 15.38 14.21 -0.91
CA ARG A 206 15.25 13.32 0.25
C ARG A 206 16.45 13.45 1.19
N PRO A 207 16.28 13.23 2.50
CA PRO A 207 17.42 13.02 3.39
C PRO A 207 18.34 11.91 2.87
N THR A 208 19.64 12.07 3.06
CA THR A 208 20.65 11.11 2.57
C THR A 208 20.79 9.86 3.45
N VAL A 209 19.88 9.67 4.41
CA VAL A 209 19.91 8.58 5.39
C VAL A 209 18.56 7.87 5.35
N ASP A 210 18.59 6.56 5.16
CA ASP A 210 17.41 5.71 5.25
C ASP A 210 16.98 5.53 6.71
N ILE A 211 15.68 5.40 6.93
CA ILE A 211 15.17 5.11 8.28
C ILE A 211 15.65 3.74 8.75
N SER A 212 16.12 3.67 9.99
CA SER A 212 16.40 2.41 10.68
C SER A 212 15.27 2.11 11.65
N VAL A 213 14.49 1.07 11.36
CA VAL A 213 13.36 0.62 12.19
C VAL A 213 13.68 -0.76 12.78
N PRO A 214 14.29 -0.83 13.97
CA PRO A 214 14.59 -2.11 14.60
C PRO A 214 13.33 -2.79 15.17
N GLU A 215 13.42 -4.08 15.45
CA GLU A 215 12.29 -4.86 15.98
C GLU A 215 11.83 -4.35 17.36
N ASP A 216 12.80 -3.96 18.19
CA ASP A 216 12.66 -3.42 19.54
C ASP A 216 12.55 -1.88 19.57
N ALA A 217 12.16 -1.25 18.45
CA ALA A 217 12.05 0.20 18.35
C ALA A 217 11.24 0.81 19.53
N ASP A 218 11.87 1.73 20.25
CA ASP A 218 11.35 2.40 21.45
C ASP A 218 10.61 3.70 21.12
N PHE A 219 10.84 4.25 19.93
CA PHE A 219 10.20 5.46 19.41
C PHE A 219 8.78 5.23 18.86
N VAL A 220 8.29 3.99 18.88
CA VAL A 220 6.92 3.63 18.44
C VAL A 220 5.90 3.85 19.56
N ARG A 221 4.61 3.75 19.21
CA ARG A 221 3.51 3.84 20.19
C ARG A 221 3.75 2.88 21.37
N PRO A 222 3.53 3.30 22.63
CA PRO A 222 3.81 2.48 23.81
C PRO A 222 3.21 1.07 23.75
N GLU A 223 1.99 0.93 23.25
CA GLU A 223 1.28 -0.34 23.11
C GLU A 223 1.85 -1.28 22.02
N LEU A 224 2.72 -0.76 21.15
CA LEU A 224 3.38 -1.52 20.08
C LEU A 224 4.85 -1.84 20.38
N ARG A 225 5.42 -1.26 21.44
CA ARG A 225 6.76 -1.62 21.91
C ARG A 225 6.72 -3.07 22.40
N GLN A 226 7.72 -3.85 22.01
CA GLN A 226 7.97 -5.16 22.61
C GLN A 226 9.04 -4.96 23.68
N SER A 227 8.78 -5.45 24.89
CA SER A 227 9.81 -5.55 25.90
C SER A 227 10.85 -6.54 25.41
N SER A 228 12.11 -6.09 25.35
CA SER A 228 13.29 -6.95 25.21
C SER A 228 13.34 -8.03 26.26
#